data_AF-A0A5C8G423-F1
#
_entry.id   AF-A0A5C8G423-F1
#
_cell.length_a   1.000
_cell.length_b   1.000
_cell.length_c   1.000
_cell.angle_alpha   90.00
_cell.angle_beta   90.00
_cell.angle_gamma   90.00
#
_symmetry.space_group_name_H-M   'P 1'
#
loop_
_entity.id
_entity.type
_entity.pdbx_description
1 polymer ?
#
loop_
_entity_poly.entity_id
_entity_poly.type
_entity_poly.pdbx_seq_one_letter_code
_entity_poly.pdbx_strand_id
1 'polypeptide(L)'
;MKITLDMSISALLDAFDREFGVSLGIYKGAYKSDDIKLFEIADPRKNSKSFIVVDKDTSVETVESMFKKVFGIRVQVKDKDGNTMSQESTLGGERILSKKSPEERNIKLVDFTDDIVIEKNKNEVELNKDNKKNKKAYYLKPKEIKHSVEDKIKEIDEYYLKFQKSERYKAMINLLSCIEEAKLYYPESKEIIEHIEDIKNKSVSISRLSVRKRRFAAIILIIITSALILISVGIFGFNLYKKIKQDRTVDSIVKEIDNLRMRKGSLMESGNIAEANAIDESINSKSEQLNIIRNTKTFSIVYYSMLAVSIMFVILSIFILRLNKFNITSIRFEKET
;
A
#
# COMPACT_ATOMS: atom_id res chain seq x y z
N MET A 1 -11.38 5.07 -28.90
CA MET A 1 -11.12 5.88 -27.68
C MET A 1 -9.62 6.04 -27.40
N LYS A 2 -9.14 7.26 -27.13
CA LYS A 2 -7.79 7.48 -26.58
C LYS A 2 -7.90 7.74 -25.07
N ILE A 3 -7.14 7.00 -24.26
CA ILE A 3 -7.15 7.08 -22.80
C ILE A 3 -5.77 7.50 -22.31
N THR A 4 -5.73 8.51 -21.44
CA THR A 4 -4.51 9.13 -20.90
C THR A 4 -4.58 9.19 -19.36
N LEU A 5 -3.42 9.26 -18.71
CA LEU A 5 -3.33 9.25 -17.23
C LEU A 5 -3.88 10.52 -16.55
N ASP A 6 -4.10 11.60 -17.29
CA ASP A 6 -4.64 12.87 -16.79
C ASP A 6 -6.18 12.89 -16.68
N MET A 7 -6.88 11.89 -17.24
CA MET A 7 -8.33 11.75 -17.11
C MET A 7 -8.73 11.34 -15.68
N SER A 8 -9.87 11.85 -15.20
CA SER A 8 -10.47 11.36 -13.96
C SER A 8 -11.05 9.96 -14.16
N ILE A 9 -11.12 9.18 -13.09
CA ILE A 9 -11.74 7.85 -13.13
C ILE A 9 -13.21 7.97 -13.56
N SER A 10 -13.99 8.86 -12.96
CA SER A 10 -15.38 9.14 -13.35
C SER A 10 -15.53 9.42 -14.85
N ALA A 11 -14.72 10.34 -15.40
CA ALA A 11 -14.78 10.68 -16.83
C ALA A 11 -14.36 9.53 -17.74
N LEU A 12 -13.41 8.68 -17.30
CA LEU A 12 -13.04 7.47 -18.03
C LEU A 12 -14.21 6.48 -18.06
N LEU A 13 -14.84 6.20 -16.91
CA LEU A 13 -15.93 5.24 -16.81
C LEU A 13 -17.12 5.65 -17.67
N ASP A 14 -17.53 6.92 -17.58
CA ASP A 14 -18.64 7.48 -18.35
C ASP A 14 -18.35 7.47 -19.86
N ALA A 15 -17.13 7.83 -20.26
CA ALA A 15 -16.75 7.84 -21.67
C ALA A 15 -16.60 6.42 -22.24
N PHE A 16 -16.11 5.46 -21.44
CA PHE A 16 -15.98 4.07 -21.84
C PHE A 16 -17.35 3.42 -22.04
N ASP A 17 -18.28 3.62 -21.11
CA ASP A 17 -19.67 3.14 -21.25
C ASP A 17 -20.38 3.80 -22.43
N ARG A 18 -20.24 5.12 -22.61
CA ARG A 18 -20.85 5.81 -23.76
C ARG A 18 -20.32 5.34 -25.11
N GLU A 19 -19.02 5.04 -25.22
CA GLU A 19 -18.37 4.68 -26.48
C GLU A 19 -18.59 3.20 -26.85
N PHE A 20 -18.55 2.31 -25.87
CA PHE A 20 -18.58 0.86 -26.06
C PHE A 20 -19.87 0.19 -25.59
N GLY A 21 -20.68 0.86 -24.75
CA GLY A 21 -21.92 0.32 -24.18
C GLY A 21 -21.69 -0.74 -23.10
N VAL A 22 -20.50 -0.77 -22.51
CA VAL A 22 -20.04 -1.73 -21.50
C VAL A 22 -19.30 -0.97 -20.39
N SER A 23 -19.36 -1.48 -19.17
CA SER A 23 -18.77 -0.80 -18.00
C SER A 23 -17.34 -1.26 -17.71
N LEU A 24 -16.52 -0.38 -17.13
CA LEU A 24 -15.13 -0.68 -16.76
C LEU A 24 -15.00 -0.74 -15.24
N GLY A 25 -14.70 -1.89 -14.68
CA GLY A 25 -14.34 -2.05 -13.27
C GLY A 25 -12.85 -1.77 -13.06
N ILE A 26 -12.48 -0.78 -12.25
CA ILE A 26 -11.09 -0.53 -11.88
C ILE A 26 -10.82 -1.14 -10.50
N TYR A 27 -9.88 -2.08 -10.42
CA TYR A 27 -9.55 -2.72 -9.14
C TYR A 27 -8.79 -1.77 -8.23
N LYS A 28 -9.45 -1.33 -7.17
CA LYS A 28 -8.93 -0.37 -6.21
C LYS A 28 -8.36 -1.07 -4.97
N GLY A 29 -7.08 -0.87 -4.71
CA GLY A 29 -6.51 -1.13 -3.39
C GLY A 29 -6.81 0.05 -2.46
N ALA A 30 -7.93 -0.02 -1.73
CA ALA A 30 -8.45 0.96 -0.76
C ALA A 30 -9.36 2.08 -1.33
N TYR A 31 -10.49 2.29 -0.63
CA TYR A 31 -11.49 3.34 -0.86
C TYR A 31 -10.82 4.72 -1.02
N LYS A 32 -10.96 5.31 -2.21
CA LYS A 32 -10.76 6.74 -2.47
C LYS A 32 -11.97 7.22 -3.28
N SER A 33 -12.14 8.53 -3.44
CA SER A 33 -13.20 9.14 -4.27
C SER A 33 -13.17 8.65 -5.74
N ASP A 34 -14.22 8.92 -6.52
CA ASP A 34 -14.30 8.65 -7.96
C ASP A 34 -13.73 9.80 -8.82
N ASP A 35 -13.45 10.95 -8.19
CA ASP A 35 -12.92 12.16 -8.84
C ASP A 35 -11.38 12.24 -8.94
N ILE A 36 -10.67 11.18 -8.54
CA ILE A 36 -9.21 11.11 -8.66
C ILE A 36 -8.78 10.78 -10.10
N LYS A 37 -7.61 11.28 -10.48
CA LYS A 37 -7.02 11.03 -11.80
C LYS A 37 -6.40 9.63 -11.89
N LEU A 38 -6.40 9.06 -13.09
CA LEU A 38 -5.75 7.76 -13.38
C LEU A 38 -4.26 7.76 -12.98
N PHE A 39 -3.57 8.90 -13.13
CA PHE A 39 -2.19 9.08 -12.69
C PHE A 39 -1.97 8.75 -11.21
N GLU A 40 -2.94 9.04 -10.34
CA GLU A 40 -2.82 8.85 -8.89
C GLU A 40 -2.90 7.37 -8.48
N ILE A 41 -3.41 6.51 -9.36
CA ILE A 41 -3.50 5.06 -9.15
C ILE A 41 -2.59 4.26 -10.08
N ALA A 42 -1.95 4.93 -11.05
CA ALA A 42 -0.97 4.33 -11.94
C ALA A 42 0.33 3.99 -11.20
N ASP A 43 1.06 3.01 -11.71
CA ASP A 43 2.38 2.67 -11.17
C ASP A 43 3.34 3.84 -11.42
N PRO A 44 3.95 4.46 -10.38
CA PRO A 44 4.82 5.63 -10.52
C PRO A 44 6.08 5.36 -11.35
N ARG A 45 6.38 4.09 -11.66
CA ARG A 45 7.47 3.66 -12.54
C ARG A 45 7.10 3.72 -14.02
N LYS A 46 5.83 3.99 -14.36
CA LYS A 46 5.34 4.06 -15.74
C LYS A 46 5.41 5.50 -16.27
N ASN A 47 5.52 5.62 -17.60
CA ASN A 47 5.66 6.91 -18.25
C ASN A 47 4.38 7.74 -18.08
N SER A 48 4.49 8.92 -17.47
CA SER A 48 3.37 9.83 -17.22
C SER A 48 2.70 10.37 -18.49
N LYS A 49 3.39 10.32 -19.64
CA LYS A 49 2.86 10.70 -20.96
C LYS A 49 2.33 9.51 -21.77
N SER A 50 2.24 8.33 -21.18
CA SER A 50 1.72 7.16 -21.87
C SER A 50 0.21 7.27 -22.11
N PHE A 51 -0.25 6.67 -23.21
CA PHE A 51 -1.66 6.60 -23.57
C PHE A 51 -1.95 5.22 -24.18
N ILE A 52 -3.21 4.81 -24.10
CA ILE A 52 -3.71 3.62 -24.79
C ILE A 52 -4.79 4.05 -25.77
N VAL A 53 -4.91 3.33 -26.88
CA VAL A 53 -5.97 3.51 -27.88
C VAL A 53 -6.74 2.20 -27.94
N VAL A 54 -8.05 2.31 -27.75
CA VAL A 54 -8.96 1.17 -27.65
C VAL A 54 -10.12 1.42 -28.61
N ASP A 55 -10.39 0.46 -29.49
CA ASP A 55 -11.50 0.50 -30.45
C ASP A 55 -12.48 -0.65 -30.19
N LYS A 56 -13.64 -0.62 -30.86
CA LYS A 56 -14.71 -1.62 -30.67
C LYS A 56 -14.30 -3.05 -30.99
N ASP A 57 -13.33 -3.22 -31.89
CA ASP A 57 -12.81 -4.54 -32.28
C ASP A 57 -11.73 -5.06 -31.30
N THR A 58 -11.38 -4.28 -30.28
CA THR A 58 -10.40 -4.69 -29.26
C THR A 58 -11.02 -5.72 -28.35
N SER A 59 -10.34 -6.85 -28.12
CA SER A 59 -10.78 -7.85 -27.16
C SER A 59 -10.65 -7.37 -25.73
N VAL A 60 -11.52 -7.85 -24.83
CA VAL A 60 -11.49 -7.56 -23.40
C VAL A 60 -10.12 -7.86 -22.80
N GLU A 61 -9.53 -9.02 -23.14
CA GLU A 61 -8.18 -9.39 -22.68
C GLU A 61 -7.12 -8.34 -23.08
N THR A 62 -7.21 -7.84 -24.32
CA THR A 62 -6.26 -6.87 -24.84
C THR A 62 -6.38 -5.54 -24.09
N VAL A 63 -7.60 -5.11 -23.77
CA VAL A 63 -7.86 -3.90 -22.99
C VAL A 63 -7.27 -4.04 -21.59
N GLU A 64 -7.57 -5.11 -20.87
CA GLU A 64 -7.06 -5.36 -19.52
C GLU A 64 -5.52 -5.43 -19.49
N SER A 65 -4.94 -6.08 -20.51
CA SER A 65 -3.49 -6.18 -20.69
C SER A 65 -2.85 -4.82 -20.94
N MET A 66 -3.47 -3.97 -21.76
CA MET A 66 -2.98 -2.61 -22.04
C MET A 66 -2.98 -1.74 -20.78
N PHE A 67 -4.06 -1.73 -20.00
CA PHE A 67 -4.12 -1.00 -18.73
C PHE A 67 -3.03 -1.46 -17.75
N LYS A 68 -2.82 -2.77 -17.63
CA LYS A 68 -1.80 -3.34 -16.73
C LYS A 68 -0.38 -3.06 -17.22
N LYS A 69 -0.11 -3.17 -18.52
CA LYS A 69 1.24 -2.99 -19.09
C LYS A 69 1.65 -1.53 -19.15
N VAL A 70 0.73 -0.67 -19.60
CA VAL A 70 1.00 0.74 -19.89
C VAL A 70 0.86 1.59 -18.62
N PHE A 71 -0.22 1.40 -17.86
CA PHE A 71 -0.50 2.20 -16.65
C PHE A 71 -0.19 1.49 -15.33
N GLY A 72 -0.01 0.16 -15.34
CA GLY A 72 0.15 -0.61 -14.11
C GLY A 72 -1.17 -0.82 -13.35
N ILE A 73 -2.30 -0.47 -13.97
CA ILE A 73 -3.64 -0.52 -13.36
C ILE A 73 -4.31 -1.83 -13.77
N ARG A 74 -4.95 -2.52 -12.82
CA ARG A 74 -5.80 -3.68 -13.12
C ARG A 74 -7.23 -3.21 -13.33
N VAL A 75 -7.81 -3.62 -14.44
CA VAL A 75 -9.20 -3.33 -14.80
C VAL A 75 -9.91 -4.62 -15.19
N GLN A 76 -11.23 -4.60 -15.18
CA GLN A 76 -12.13 -5.66 -15.61
C GLN A 76 -13.22 -5.05 -16.46
N VAL A 77 -13.51 -5.61 -17.64
CA VAL A 77 -14.64 -5.14 -18.45
C VAL A 77 -15.90 -5.90 -18.02
N LYS A 78 -16.99 -5.16 -17.82
CA LYS A 78 -18.27 -5.68 -17.37
C LYS A 78 -19.37 -5.35 -18.37
N ASP A 79 -20.31 -6.27 -18.52
CA ASP A 79 -21.52 -6.04 -19.31
C ASP A 79 -22.44 -5.00 -18.62
N LYS A 80 -23.58 -4.70 -19.25
CA LYS A 80 -24.59 -3.78 -18.69
C LYS A 80 -25.27 -4.31 -17.42
N ASP A 81 -25.23 -5.62 -17.22
CA ASP A 81 -25.81 -6.31 -16.08
C ASP A 81 -24.81 -6.43 -14.91
N GLY A 82 -23.56 -5.99 -15.12
CA GLY A 82 -22.48 -5.97 -14.14
C GLY A 82 -21.65 -7.26 -14.06
N ASN A 83 -21.88 -8.22 -14.96
CA ASN A 83 -21.11 -9.46 -15.06
C ASN A 83 -19.80 -9.21 -15.81
N THR A 84 -18.80 -10.05 -15.54
CA THR A 84 -17.51 -9.95 -16.23
C THR A 84 -17.66 -10.45 -17.66
N MET A 85 -17.26 -9.62 -18.64
CA MET A 85 -17.27 -10.04 -20.04
C MET A 85 -16.19 -11.10 -20.31
N SER A 86 -16.47 -12.02 -21.22
CA SER A 86 -15.48 -13.02 -21.65
C SER A 86 -14.25 -12.33 -22.25
N GLN A 87 -13.06 -12.87 -21.93
CA GLN A 87 -11.77 -12.34 -22.39
C GLN A 87 -11.64 -12.33 -23.91
N GLU A 88 -12.33 -13.26 -24.58
CA GLU A 88 -12.34 -13.40 -26.04
C GLU A 88 -13.34 -12.45 -26.73
N SER A 89 -14.27 -11.86 -25.96
CA SER A 89 -15.26 -10.93 -26.50
C SER A 89 -14.62 -9.59 -26.88
N THR A 90 -15.11 -8.99 -27.96
CA THR A 90 -14.76 -7.62 -28.36
C THR A 90 -15.65 -6.59 -27.68
N LEU A 91 -15.13 -5.39 -27.41
CA LEU A 91 -15.90 -4.29 -26.82
C LEU A 91 -17.14 -3.87 -27.62
N GLY A 92 -17.19 -4.16 -28.93
CA GLY A 92 -18.32 -3.88 -29.81
C GLY A 92 -19.39 -4.99 -29.89
N GLY A 93 -19.19 -6.13 -29.23
CA GLY A 93 -20.03 -7.33 -29.38
C GLY A 93 -21.47 -7.17 -28.88
N GLU A 94 -21.73 -6.23 -27.97
CA GLU A 94 -23.07 -5.99 -27.40
C GLU A 94 -23.78 -4.79 -28.03
N ARG A 95 -24.02 -4.85 -29.34
CA ARG A 95 -25.14 -4.12 -29.95
C ARG A 95 -26.24 -5.11 -30.35
N ILE A 96 -26.85 -5.77 -29.36
CA ILE A 96 -28.17 -6.38 -29.54
C ILE A 96 -29.16 -5.64 -28.64
N LEU A 97 -29.95 -4.79 -29.30
CA LEU A 97 -31.30 -4.35 -28.97
C LEU A 97 -31.81 -4.66 -27.55
N SER A 98 -31.71 -3.69 -26.63
CA SER A 98 -32.85 -3.42 -25.76
C SER A 98 -32.92 -1.94 -25.43
N LYS A 99 -34.06 -1.35 -25.81
CA LYS A 99 -34.44 0.04 -25.57
C LYS A 99 -35.29 0.02 -24.30
N LYS A 100 -34.73 0.35 -23.14
CA LYS A 100 -35.51 0.72 -21.95
C LYS A 100 -34.90 1.93 -21.25
N SER A 101 -35.80 2.87 -20.98
CA SER A 101 -35.65 4.18 -20.32
C SER A 101 -35.18 4.04 -18.86
N PRO A 102 -34.63 5.10 -18.23
CA PRO A 102 -33.78 5.00 -17.05
C PRO A 102 -34.63 4.95 -15.78
N GLU A 103 -34.45 3.91 -14.98
CA GLU A 103 -34.85 3.92 -13.58
C GLU A 103 -33.59 3.75 -12.73
N GLU A 104 -33.50 4.63 -11.74
CA GLU A 104 -32.46 4.79 -10.74
C GLU A 104 -31.96 3.44 -10.22
N ARG A 105 -30.66 3.15 -10.39
CA ARG A 105 -30.04 1.98 -9.78
C ARG A 105 -28.91 2.41 -8.86
N ASN A 106 -29.26 2.45 -7.57
CA ASN A 106 -28.35 2.37 -6.45
C ASN A 106 -27.33 1.25 -6.68
N ILE A 107 -26.04 1.62 -6.67
CA ILE A 107 -24.93 0.68 -6.78
C ILE A 107 -24.88 -0.13 -5.47
N LYS A 108 -25.42 -1.34 -5.48
CA LYS A 108 -25.18 -2.32 -4.43
C LYS A 108 -23.77 -2.90 -4.61
N LEU A 109 -22.92 -2.71 -3.62
CA LEU A 109 -21.74 -3.54 -3.41
C LEU A 109 -22.23 -4.96 -3.08
N VAL A 110 -22.04 -5.89 -4.01
CA VAL A 110 -22.34 -7.31 -3.80
C VAL A 110 -21.12 -7.99 -3.18
N ASP A 111 -21.20 -8.23 -1.88
CA ASP A 111 -20.56 -9.36 -1.19
C ASP A 111 -21.53 -10.55 -1.31
N PHE A 112 -21.13 -11.70 -1.87
CA PHE A 112 -21.70 -13.06 -1.62
C PHE A 112 -20.77 -14.08 -2.32
N THR A 113 -20.08 -14.97 -1.59
CA THR A 113 -20.47 -16.34 -1.18
C THR A 113 -20.88 -17.25 -2.34
N ASP A 114 -20.23 -18.42 -2.35
CA ASP A 114 -20.37 -19.51 -3.31
C ASP A 114 -21.83 -19.95 -3.55
N ASP A 115 -22.15 -20.20 -4.81
CA ASP A 115 -22.84 -21.41 -5.30
C ASP A 115 -23.00 -21.30 -6.83
N ILE A 116 -22.20 -22.06 -7.59
CA ILE A 116 -22.39 -22.27 -9.03
C ILE A 116 -22.96 -23.67 -9.24
N VAL A 117 -24.20 -23.71 -9.71
CA VAL A 117 -24.79 -24.87 -10.41
C VAL A 117 -24.33 -24.81 -11.86
N ILE A 118 -23.66 -25.88 -12.32
CA ILE A 118 -23.22 -26.06 -13.71
C ILE A 118 -24.35 -26.71 -14.51
N GLU A 119 -24.72 -26.12 -15.65
CA GLU A 119 -25.35 -26.86 -16.74
C GLU A 119 -24.50 -26.74 -18.03
N LYS A 120 -24.10 -27.91 -18.54
CA LYS A 120 -23.43 -28.12 -19.82
C LYS A 120 -24.41 -27.88 -20.98
N ASN A 121 -23.94 -27.36 -22.11
CA ASN A 121 -24.26 -27.98 -23.40
C ASN A 121 -23.29 -27.63 -24.54
N LYS A 122 -23.06 -28.65 -25.36
CA LYS A 122 -22.26 -28.72 -26.59
C LYS A 122 -23.02 -28.08 -27.76
N ASN A 123 -22.30 -27.61 -28.79
CA ASN A 123 -22.42 -28.11 -30.16
C ASN A 123 -21.43 -27.45 -31.13
N GLU A 124 -20.87 -28.29 -32.00
CA GLU A 124 -20.00 -28.01 -33.15
C GLU A 124 -20.78 -27.37 -34.31
N VAL A 125 -20.13 -26.55 -35.16
CA VAL A 125 -20.33 -26.55 -36.63
C VAL A 125 -19.05 -26.11 -37.35
N GLU A 126 -18.72 -26.85 -38.41
CA GLU A 126 -17.57 -26.75 -39.30
C GLU A 126 -17.76 -25.82 -40.52
N LEU A 127 -16.62 -25.45 -41.13
CA LEU A 127 -16.34 -24.94 -42.50
C LEU A 127 -16.66 -23.49 -42.91
N ASN A 128 -15.59 -22.73 -43.26
CA ASN A 128 -15.20 -22.63 -44.68
C ASN A 128 -13.77 -22.07 -44.89
N LYS A 129 -13.08 -22.67 -45.87
CA LYS A 129 -11.80 -22.23 -46.45
C LYS A 129 -12.08 -21.13 -47.49
N ASP A 130 -11.38 -20.00 -47.37
CA ASP A 130 -10.64 -19.32 -48.46
C ASP A 130 -10.35 -17.87 -48.10
N ASN A 131 -9.08 -17.58 -47.78
CA ASN A 131 -8.30 -16.48 -48.36
C ASN A 131 -6.93 -16.36 -47.70
N LYS A 132 -5.93 -16.93 -48.37
CA LYS A 132 -4.52 -16.81 -48.03
C LYS A 132 -3.99 -15.48 -48.59
N LYS A 133 -3.89 -14.45 -47.75
CA LYS A 133 -2.95 -13.33 -47.98
C LYS A 133 -2.13 -13.09 -46.71
N ASN A 134 -0.82 -13.31 -46.87
CA ASN A 134 0.22 -13.20 -45.86
C ASN A 134 0.11 -11.93 -45.01
N LYS A 135 -0.25 -12.09 -43.74
CA LYS A 135 0.34 -11.31 -42.66
C LYS A 135 1.02 -12.29 -41.73
N LYS A 136 2.34 -12.15 -41.54
CA LYS A 136 3.08 -12.83 -40.48
C LYS A 136 2.54 -12.31 -39.15
N ALA A 137 1.44 -12.88 -38.71
CA ALA A 137 0.97 -12.69 -37.36
C ALA A 137 1.80 -13.61 -36.48
N TYR A 138 2.56 -13.00 -35.57
CA TYR A 138 3.10 -13.68 -34.42
C TYR A 138 1.94 -14.03 -33.48
N TYR A 139 1.04 -14.91 -33.92
CA TYR A 139 0.22 -15.66 -32.99
C TYR A 139 1.20 -16.66 -32.35
N LEU A 140 1.64 -16.35 -31.12
CA LEU A 140 1.88 -17.43 -30.18
C LEU A 140 0.60 -18.25 -30.19
N LYS A 141 0.59 -19.40 -30.87
CA LYS A 141 -0.42 -20.42 -30.63
C LYS A 141 -0.56 -20.53 -29.11
N PRO A 142 -1.77 -20.52 -28.54
CA PRO A 142 -1.96 -20.98 -27.17
C PRO A 142 -1.27 -22.33 -27.13
N LYS A 143 -0.18 -22.42 -26.39
CA LYS A 143 0.41 -23.71 -26.12
C LYS A 143 -0.63 -24.35 -25.22
N GLU A 144 -1.51 -25.16 -25.79
CA GLU A 144 -2.27 -26.16 -25.03
C GLU A 144 -1.23 -27.09 -24.41
N ILE A 145 -0.62 -26.65 -23.32
CA ILE A 145 0.15 -27.55 -22.49
C ILE A 145 -0.92 -28.27 -21.69
N LYS A 146 -1.43 -29.38 -22.25
CA LYS A 146 -1.97 -30.47 -21.44
C LYS A 146 -0.85 -30.87 -20.50
N HIS A 147 -0.73 -30.21 -19.35
CA HIS A 147 0.17 -30.68 -18.31
C HIS A 147 -0.36 -32.06 -17.95
N SER A 148 0.50 -33.07 -17.89
CA SER A 148 0.08 -34.32 -17.26
C SER A 148 -0.30 -34.02 -15.80
N VAL A 149 -1.10 -34.89 -15.20
CA VAL A 149 -1.31 -34.90 -13.75
C VAL A 149 0.05 -34.87 -13.03
N GLU A 150 1.03 -35.63 -13.51
CA GLU A 150 2.39 -35.63 -12.93
C GLU A 150 3.14 -34.31 -13.09
N ASP A 151 2.92 -33.58 -14.19
CA ASP A 151 3.57 -32.29 -14.41
C ASP A 151 3.02 -31.25 -13.44
N LYS A 152 1.70 -31.30 -13.16
CA LYS A 152 1.08 -30.40 -12.18
C LYS A 152 1.51 -30.73 -10.76
N ILE A 153 1.67 -32.01 -10.43
CA ILE A 153 2.23 -32.44 -9.13
C ILE A 153 3.65 -31.89 -8.94
N LYS A 154 4.52 -32.03 -9.95
CA LYS A 154 5.89 -31.47 -9.91
C LYS A 154 5.90 -29.95 -9.74
N GLU A 155 4.97 -29.26 -10.38
CA GLU A 155 4.85 -27.82 -10.25
C GLU A 155 4.45 -27.42 -8.82
N ILE A 156 3.47 -28.11 -8.22
CA ILE A 156 3.07 -27.90 -6.81
C ILE A 156 4.27 -28.14 -5.88
N ASP A 157 5.04 -29.21 -6.11
CA ASP A 157 6.23 -29.52 -5.32
C ASP A 157 7.29 -28.43 -5.40
N GLU A 158 7.50 -27.85 -6.59
CA GLU A 158 8.45 -26.76 -6.77
C GLU A 158 8.04 -25.51 -5.96
N TYR A 159 6.75 -25.16 -5.99
CA TYR A 159 6.24 -24.05 -5.19
C TYR A 159 6.28 -24.35 -3.69
N TYR A 160 6.00 -25.59 -3.29
CA TYR A 160 6.10 -26.04 -1.91
C TYR A 160 7.55 -25.95 -1.41
N LEU A 161 8.53 -26.44 -2.16
CA LEU A 161 9.95 -26.33 -1.82
C LEU A 161 10.40 -24.86 -1.68
N LYS A 162 9.94 -23.98 -2.57
CA LYS A 162 10.19 -22.53 -2.46
C LYS A 162 9.55 -21.94 -1.20
N PHE A 163 8.36 -22.38 -0.83
CA PHE A 163 7.70 -21.95 0.40
C PHE A 163 8.42 -22.47 1.64
N GLN A 164 8.78 -23.75 1.68
CA GLN A 164 9.52 -24.37 2.78
C GLN A 164 10.86 -23.67 3.02
N LYS A 165 11.63 -23.38 1.97
CA LYS A 165 12.94 -22.71 2.09
C LYS A 165 12.85 -21.25 2.51
N SER A 166 11.88 -20.52 1.95
CA SER A 166 11.81 -19.06 2.15
C SER A 166 10.93 -18.65 3.32
N GLU A 167 9.93 -19.47 3.67
CA GLU A 167 8.80 -19.15 4.54
C GLU A 167 8.12 -17.79 4.17
N ARG A 168 8.35 -17.24 2.97
CA ARG A 168 7.92 -15.88 2.61
C ARG A 168 6.46 -15.85 2.19
N TYR A 169 5.81 -14.73 2.48
CA TYR A 169 4.43 -14.46 2.07
C TYR A 169 4.17 -14.69 0.58
N LYS A 170 5.09 -14.23 -0.29
CA LYS A 170 4.96 -14.39 -1.74
C LYS A 170 5.02 -15.86 -2.18
N ALA A 171 5.90 -16.66 -1.58
CA ALA A 171 6.00 -18.09 -1.88
C ALA A 171 4.74 -18.83 -1.43
N MET A 172 4.17 -18.43 -0.30
CA MET A 172 2.91 -18.96 0.22
C MET A 172 1.73 -18.71 -0.73
N ILE A 173 1.59 -17.48 -1.24
CA ILE A 173 0.53 -17.16 -2.23
C ILE A 173 0.72 -17.97 -3.50
N ASN A 174 1.95 -18.05 -4.01
CA ASN A 174 2.21 -18.78 -5.25
C ASN A 174 1.84 -20.26 -5.11
N LEU A 175 2.16 -20.88 -3.96
CA LEU A 175 1.75 -22.24 -3.66
C LEU A 175 0.22 -22.38 -3.61
N LEU A 176 -0.46 -21.49 -2.87
CA LEU A 176 -1.93 -21.50 -2.80
C LEU A 176 -2.58 -21.32 -4.17
N SER A 177 -2.07 -20.39 -4.98
CA SER A 177 -2.54 -20.15 -6.34
C SER A 177 -2.37 -21.38 -7.23
N CYS A 178 -1.23 -22.09 -7.11
CA CYS A 178 -0.97 -23.31 -7.87
C CYS A 178 -1.91 -24.46 -7.44
N ILE A 179 -2.21 -24.55 -6.14
CA ILE A 179 -3.17 -25.52 -5.58
C ILE A 179 -4.60 -25.22 -6.06
N GLU A 180 -5.04 -23.96 -5.98
CA GLU A 180 -6.36 -23.53 -6.46
C GLU A 180 -6.52 -23.80 -7.96
N GLU A 181 -5.47 -23.51 -8.74
CA GLU A 181 -5.42 -23.81 -10.16
C GLU A 181 -5.50 -25.32 -10.44
N ALA A 182 -4.74 -26.14 -9.70
CA ALA A 182 -4.76 -27.60 -9.87
C ALA A 182 -6.12 -28.21 -9.52
N LYS A 183 -6.80 -27.72 -8.48
CA LYS A 183 -8.17 -28.12 -8.14
C LYS A 183 -9.17 -27.82 -9.26
N LEU A 184 -8.99 -26.68 -9.95
CA LEU A 184 -9.89 -26.23 -11.01
C LEU A 184 -9.71 -27.03 -12.31
N TYR A 185 -8.46 -27.36 -12.68
CA TYR A 185 -8.19 -28.12 -13.90
C TYR A 185 -8.32 -29.63 -13.75
N TYR A 186 -8.15 -30.19 -12.54
CA TYR A 186 -8.19 -31.63 -12.29
C TYR A 186 -9.13 -32.01 -11.14
N PRO A 187 -10.43 -31.66 -11.20
CA PRO A 187 -11.38 -31.88 -10.11
C PRO A 187 -11.66 -33.35 -9.80
N GLU A 188 -11.47 -34.26 -10.76
CA GLU A 188 -11.75 -35.70 -10.60
C GLU A 188 -10.48 -36.53 -10.32
N SER A 189 -9.30 -35.90 -10.28
CA SER A 189 -8.03 -36.62 -10.07
C SER A 189 -7.80 -36.88 -8.58
N LYS A 190 -8.04 -38.12 -8.15
CA LYS A 190 -7.75 -38.56 -6.77
C LYS A 190 -6.29 -38.34 -6.38
N GLU A 191 -5.36 -38.62 -7.30
CA GLU A 191 -3.93 -38.47 -7.07
C GLU A 191 -3.54 -37.02 -6.76
N ILE A 192 -4.09 -36.05 -7.50
CA ILE A 192 -3.84 -34.62 -7.26
C ILE A 192 -4.48 -34.17 -5.95
N ILE A 193 -5.70 -34.61 -5.67
CA ILE A 193 -6.41 -34.24 -4.44
C ILE A 193 -5.64 -34.72 -3.21
N GLU A 194 -5.22 -35.98 -3.20
CA GLU A 194 -4.44 -36.57 -2.11
C GLU A 194 -3.08 -35.88 -1.94
N HIS A 195 -2.39 -35.59 -3.06
CA HIS A 195 -1.12 -34.86 -3.03
C HIS A 195 -1.28 -33.43 -2.49
N ILE A 196 -2.33 -32.72 -2.93
CA ILE A 196 -2.65 -31.37 -2.42
C ILE A 196 -2.89 -31.41 -0.92
N GLU A 197 -3.61 -32.42 -0.41
CA GLU A 197 -3.94 -32.54 1.00
C GLU A 197 -2.69 -32.78 1.87
N ASP A 198 -1.78 -33.65 1.42
CA ASP A 198 -0.47 -33.84 2.07
C ASP A 198 0.36 -32.53 2.08
N ILE A 199 0.42 -31.83 0.95
CA ILE A 199 1.12 -30.54 0.83
C ILE A 199 0.48 -29.47 1.73
N LYS A 200 -0.86 -29.43 1.84
CA LYS A 200 -1.56 -28.52 2.76
C LYS A 200 -1.19 -28.83 4.20
N ASN A 201 -1.26 -30.09 4.63
CA ASN A 201 -0.91 -30.51 5.99
C ASN A 201 0.54 -30.14 6.37
N LYS A 202 1.49 -30.40 5.46
CA LYS A 202 2.89 -29.98 5.62
C LYS A 202 3.02 -28.45 5.70
N SER A 203 2.31 -27.72 4.85
CA SER A 203 2.32 -26.25 4.80
C SER A 203 1.72 -25.59 6.05
N VAL A 204 0.72 -26.22 6.70
CA VAL A 204 0.18 -25.78 8.00
C VAL A 204 1.27 -25.81 9.07
N SER A 205 2.04 -26.90 9.15
CA SER A 205 3.11 -27.02 10.16
C SER A 205 4.18 -25.92 10.01
N ILE A 206 4.61 -25.66 8.77
CA ILE A 206 5.60 -24.63 8.43
C ILE A 206 5.04 -23.24 8.77
N SER A 207 3.79 -22.96 8.38
CA SER A 207 3.19 -21.65 8.60
C SER A 207 2.97 -21.36 10.09
N ARG A 208 2.51 -22.33 10.89
CA ARG A 208 2.38 -22.19 12.35
C ARG A 208 3.72 -21.87 13.00
N LEU A 209 4.79 -22.56 12.62
CA LEU A 209 6.14 -22.29 13.13
C LEU A 209 6.61 -20.88 12.73
N SER A 210 6.42 -20.49 11.47
CA SER A 210 6.83 -19.18 10.98
C SER A 210 6.04 -18.03 11.66
N VAL A 211 4.74 -18.22 11.90
CA VAL A 211 3.91 -17.28 12.66
C VAL A 211 4.43 -17.14 14.09
N ARG A 212 4.77 -18.24 14.78
CA ARG A 212 5.35 -18.18 16.14
C ARG A 212 6.68 -17.40 16.16
N LYS A 213 7.60 -17.71 15.24
CA LYS A 213 8.89 -16.99 15.10
C LYS A 213 8.68 -15.47 14.94
N ARG A 214 7.74 -15.08 14.07
CA ARG A 214 7.45 -13.65 13.81
C ARG A 214 6.71 -12.96 14.96
N ARG A 215 5.79 -13.65 15.64
CA ARG A 215 5.15 -13.11 16.86
C ARG A 215 6.20 -12.83 17.95
N PHE A 216 7.14 -13.74 18.14
CA PHE A 216 8.24 -13.53 19.07
C PHE A 216 9.11 -12.32 18.69
N ALA A 217 9.48 -12.20 17.41
CA ALA A 217 10.20 -11.03 16.91
C ALA A 217 9.41 -9.71 17.10
N ALA A 218 8.09 -9.72 16.91
CA ALA A 218 7.25 -8.56 17.17
C ALA A 218 7.29 -8.15 18.65
N ILE A 219 7.23 -9.11 19.57
CA ILE A 219 7.32 -8.86 21.02
C ILE A 219 8.67 -8.21 21.37
N ILE A 220 9.78 -8.75 20.84
CA ILE A 220 11.11 -8.14 21.05
C ILE A 220 11.14 -6.71 20.52
N LEU A 221 10.58 -6.45 19.33
CA LEU A 221 10.54 -5.12 18.75
C LEU A 221 9.73 -4.13 19.62
N ILE A 222 8.62 -4.59 20.20
CA ILE A 222 7.81 -3.80 21.14
C ILE A 222 8.64 -3.44 22.38
N ILE A 223 9.40 -4.39 22.95
CA ILE A 223 10.26 -4.15 24.12
C ILE A 223 11.33 -3.09 23.80
N ILE A 224 12.02 -3.23 22.66
CA ILE A 224 13.05 -2.27 22.23
C ILE A 224 12.44 -0.88 22.01
N THR A 225 11.28 -0.81 21.36
CA THR A 225 10.58 0.47 21.09
C THR A 225 10.16 1.13 22.41
N SER A 226 9.66 0.35 23.37
CA SER A 226 9.31 0.84 24.72
C SER A 226 10.53 1.43 25.45
N ALA A 227 11.67 0.73 25.43
CA ALA A 227 12.90 1.24 26.02
C ALA A 227 13.36 2.57 25.39
N LEU A 228 13.27 2.70 24.06
CA LEU A 228 13.61 3.93 23.35
C LEU A 228 12.69 5.11 23.71
N ILE A 229 11.40 4.84 23.93
CA ILE A 229 10.44 5.86 24.39
C ILE A 229 10.85 6.36 25.78
N LEU A 230 11.17 5.46 26.72
CA LEU A 230 11.60 5.84 28.06
C LEU A 230 12.86 6.70 28.05
N ILE A 231 13.86 6.33 27.25
CA ILE A 231 15.09 7.13 27.08
C ILE A 231 14.75 8.52 26.51
N SER A 232 13.87 8.59 25.51
CA SER A 232 13.48 9.85 24.87
C SER A 232 12.73 10.79 25.83
N VAL A 233 11.86 10.24 26.67
CA VAL A 233 11.18 10.99 27.74
C VAL A 233 12.20 11.52 28.76
N GLY A 234 13.20 10.72 29.13
CA GLY A 234 14.29 11.15 30.01
C GLY A 234 15.09 12.32 29.44
N ILE A 235 15.50 12.23 28.16
CA ILE A 235 16.22 13.31 27.45
C ILE A 235 15.35 14.59 27.39
N PHE A 236 14.07 14.44 27.08
CA PHE A 236 13.13 15.57 27.05
C PHE A 236 13.01 16.24 28.42
N GLY A 237 12.80 15.45 29.47
CA GLY A 237 12.69 15.95 30.85
C GLY A 237 13.95 16.67 31.31
N PHE A 238 15.13 16.12 31.01
CA PHE A 238 16.42 16.75 31.34
C PHE A 238 16.61 18.09 30.61
N ASN A 239 16.27 18.15 29.31
CA ASN A 239 16.35 19.40 28.55
C ASN A 239 15.33 20.44 29.04
N LEU A 240 14.12 20.02 29.40
CA LEU A 240 13.12 20.91 29.99
C LEU A 240 13.61 21.47 31.34
N TYR A 241 14.17 20.62 32.20
CA TYR A 241 14.76 21.04 33.47
C TYR A 241 15.89 22.06 33.26
N LYS A 242 16.80 21.78 32.32
CA LYS A 242 17.90 22.70 31.97
C LYS A 242 17.38 24.04 31.49
N LYS A 243 16.33 24.03 30.64
CA LYS A 243 15.67 25.25 30.14
C LYS A 243 15.04 26.05 31.29
N ILE A 244 14.26 25.41 32.16
CA ILE A 244 13.65 26.07 33.32
C ILE A 244 14.72 26.68 34.25
N LYS A 245 15.82 25.97 34.49
CA LYS A 245 16.92 26.47 35.30
C LYS A 245 17.57 27.70 34.64
N GLN A 246 17.77 27.66 33.32
CA GLN A 246 18.31 28.79 32.56
C GLN A 246 17.37 30.00 32.57
N ASP A 247 16.06 29.80 32.39
CA ASP A 247 15.05 30.86 32.46
C ASP A 247 15.05 31.52 33.85
N ARG A 248 15.11 30.74 34.94
CA ARG A 248 15.25 31.28 36.31
C ARG A 248 16.52 32.10 36.50
N THR A 249 17.65 31.67 35.94
CA THR A 249 18.90 32.45 36.02
C THR A 249 18.81 33.75 35.23
N VAL A 250 18.16 33.73 34.07
CA VAL A 250 17.90 34.93 33.26
C VAL A 250 17.04 35.90 34.05
N ASP A 251 15.93 35.44 34.64
CA ASP A 251 15.04 36.28 35.44
C ASP A 251 15.74 36.90 36.65
N SER A 252 16.63 36.15 37.32
CA SER A 252 17.44 36.66 38.43
C SER A 252 18.38 37.78 37.98
N ILE A 253 19.10 37.59 36.87
CA ILE A 253 20.02 38.59 36.32
C ILE A 253 19.27 39.85 35.88
N VAL A 254 18.10 39.70 35.25
CA VAL A 254 17.25 40.83 34.85
C VAL A 254 16.81 41.63 36.07
N LYS A 255 16.32 40.98 37.14
CA LYS A 255 15.94 41.67 38.38
C LYS A 255 17.10 42.41 39.03
N GLU A 256 18.30 41.83 39.02
CA GLU A 256 19.49 42.49 39.54
C GLU A 256 19.89 43.72 38.71
N ILE A 257 19.81 43.64 37.37
CA ILE A 257 20.04 44.80 36.49
C ILE A 257 19.02 45.91 36.77
N ASP A 258 17.74 45.58 36.93
CA ASP A 258 16.69 46.57 37.21
C ASP A 258 16.88 47.25 38.57
N ASN A 259 17.27 46.49 39.61
CA ASN A 259 17.61 47.05 40.91
C ASN A 259 18.82 47.99 40.85
N LEU A 260 19.87 47.63 40.09
CA LEU A 260 21.03 48.49 39.87
C LEU A 260 20.65 49.78 39.13
N ARG A 261 19.78 49.70 38.12
CA ARG A 261 19.27 50.88 37.41
C ARG A 261 18.48 51.82 38.31
N MET A 262 17.60 51.28 39.18
CA MET A 262 16.86 52.09 40.15
C MET A 262 17.80 52.77 41.16
N ARG A 263 18.77 52.02 41.71
CA ARG A 263 19.77 52.57 42.64
C ARG A 263 20.62 53.66 41.99
N LYS A 264 21.03 53.46 40.73
CA LYS A 264 21.72 54.48 39.95
C LYS A 264 20.90 55.76 39.81
N GLY A 265 19.62 55.65 39.44
CA GLY A 265 18.71 56.79 39.32
C GLY A 265 18.62 57.60 40.62
N SER A 266 18.42 56.92 41.75
CA SER A 266 18.37 57.57 43.08
C SER A 266 19.69 58.25 43.48
N LEU A 267 20.84 57.68 43.13
CA LEU A 267 22.16 58.30 43.40
C LEU A 267 22.41 59.53 42.51
N MET A 268 21.95 59.50 41.27
CA MET A 268 22.00 60.67 40.38
C MET A 268 21.11 61.80 40.91
N GLU A 269 19.91 61.48 41.39
CA GLU A 269 18.99 62.45 42.01
C GLU A 269 19.54 63.07 43.30
N SER A 270 20.33 62.31 44.08
CA SER A 270 20.97 62.81 45.30
C SER A 270 22.32 63.53 45.06
N GLY A 271 22.75 63.66 43.80
CA GLY A 271 23.99 64.35 43.43
C GLY A 271 25.28 63.53 43.62
N ASN A 272 25.18 62.24 43.98
CA ASN A 272 26.32 61.35 44.16
C ASN A 272 26.74 60.68 42.83
N ILE A 273 27.30 61.50 41.92
CA ILE A 273 27.60 61.12 40.54
C ILE A 273 28.72 60.05 40.46
N ALA A 274 29.69 60.10 41.37
CA ALA A 274 30.80 59.15 41.38
C ALA A 274 30.33 57.71 41.68
N GLU A 275 29.48 57.54 42.69
CA GLU A 275 28.88 56.23 43.01
C GLU A 275 27.88 55.77 41.94
N ALA A 276 27.14 56.70 41.32
CA ALA A 276 26.23 56.36 40.23
C ALA A 276 26.97 55.82 38.99
N ASN A 277 28.14 56.38 38.67
CA ASN A 277 28.96 55.91 37.54
C ASN A 277 29.64 54.57 37.83
N ALA A 278 29.99 54.27 39.09
CA ALA A 278 30.53 52.96 39.46
C ALA A 278 29.52 51.81 39.26
N ILE A 279 28.21 52.10 39.27
CA ILE A 279 27.16 51.11 39.02
C ILE A 279 27.12 50.68 37.53
N ASP A 280 27.58 51.51 36.59
CA ASP A 280 27.52 51.19 35.16
C ASP A 280 28.35 49.97 34.79
N GLU A 281 29.52 49.80 35.42
CA GLU A 281 30.37 48.63 35.20
C GLU A 281 29.67 47.34 35.66
N SER A 282 28.93 47.41 36.78
CA SER A 282 28.14 46.29 37.30
C SER A 282 26.95 45.94 36.38
N ILE A 283 26.27 46.96 35.82
CA ILE A 283 25.18 46.77 34.86
C ILE A 283 25.72 46.15 33.56
N ASN A 284 26.85 46.64 33.05
CA ASN A 284 27.47 46.13 31.83
C ASN A 284 27.91 44.68 31.99
N SER A 285 28.57 44.35 33.10
CA SER A 285 29.00 42.98 33.42
C SER A 285 27.82 42.00 33.46
N LYS A 286 26.72 42.35 34.12
CA LYS A 286 25.50 41.50 34.16
C LYS A 286 24.79 41.41 32.81
N SER A 287 24.79 42.50 32.04
CA SER A 287 24.21 42.52 30.69
C SER A 287 24.98 41.63 29.73
N GLU A 288 26.31 41.57 29.86
CA GLU A 288 27.17 40.67 29.10
C GLU A 288 26.91 39.20 29.47
N GLN A 289 26.83 38.88 30.77
CA GLN A 289 26.46 37.54 31.25
C GLN A 289 25.09 37.10 30.69
N LEU A 290 24.09 37.99 30.69
CA LEU A 290 22.77 37.74 30.10
C LEU A 290 22.88 37.42 28.59
N ASN A 291 23.70 38.18 27.87
CA ASN A 291 23.87 38.01 26.42
C ASN A 291 24.54 36.67 26.08
N ILE A 292 25.54 36.26 26.87
CA ILE A 292 26.19 34.94 26.74
C ILE A 292 25.17 33.82 26.96
N ILE A 293 24.35 33.90 28.02
CA ILE A 293 23.33 32.90 28.32
C ILE A 293 22.28 32.82 27.20
N ARG A 294 21.84 33.95 26.65
CA ARG A 294 20.85 33.99 25.56
C ARG A 294 21.39 33.44 24.23
N ASN A 295 22.65 33.71 23.91
CA ASN A 295 23.25 33.31 22.64
C ASN A 295 23.80 31.88 22.62
N THR A 296 23.81 31.18 23.76
CA THR A 296 24.25 29.79 23.83
C THR A 296 23.21 28.88 23.16
N LYS A 297 23.41 28.58 21.87
CA LYS A 297 22.56 27.64 21.12
C LYS A 297 22.79 26.21 21.63
N THR A 298 21.77 25.63 22.24
CA THR A 298 21.74 24.20 22.51
C THR A 298 21.04 23.51 21.34
N PHE A 299 21.79 22.79 20.51
CA PHE A 299 21.19 21.87 19.54
C PHE A 299 20.46 20.77 20.32
N SER A 300 19.13 20.74 20.20
CA SER A 300 18.32 19.88 21.05
C SER A 300 18.34 18.44 20.53
N ILE A 301 19.14 17.60 21.20
CA ILE A 301 19.20 16.13 21.04
C ILE A 301 17.80 15.49 21.04
N VAL A 302 16.81 16.16 21.65
CA VAL A 302 15.38 15.80 21.68
C VAL A 302 14.79 15.59 20.29
N TYR A 303 15.16 16.40 19.29
CA TYR A 303 14.57 16.24 17.96
C TYR A 303 15.01 14.92 17.31
N TYR A 304 16.27 14.55 17.49
CA TYR A 304 16.79 13.27 17.00
C TYR A 304 16.18 12.08 17.75
N SER A 305 15.98 12.19 19.07
CA SER A 305 15.34 11.12 19.84
C SER A 305 13.87 10.95 19.46
N MET A 306 13.12 12.04 19.27
CA MET A 306 11.72 11.99 18.83
C MET A 306 11.58 11.41 17.42
N LEU A 307 12.47 11.78 16.51
CA LEU A 307 12.51 11.23 15.15
C LEU A 307 12.87 9.74 15.14
N ALA A 308 13.79 9.30 16.00
CA ALA A 308 14.11 7.88 16.13
C ALA A 308 12.91 7.06 16.62
N VAL A 309 12.17 7.57 17.62
CA VAL A 309 10.96 6.92 18.12
C VAL A 309 9.88 6.83 17.05
N SER A 310 9.65 7.90 16.27
CA SER A 310 8.63 7.89 15.22
C SER A 310 8.94 6.88 14.11
N ILE A 311 10.21 6.78 13.70
CA ILE A 311 10.65 5.77 12.73
C ILE A 311 10.42 4.35 13.26
N MET A 312 10.74 4.11 14.54
CA MET A 312 10.55 2.79 15.15
C MET A 312 9.07 2.40 15.21
N PHE A 313 8.16 3.34 15.50
CA PHE A 313 6.73 3.10 15.42
C PHE A 313 6.27 2.70 14.00
N VAL A 314 6.75 3.40 12.97
CA VAL A 314 6.44 3.07 11.57
C VAL A 314 6.90 1.66 11.23
N ILE A 315 8.13 1.29 11.62
CA ILE A 315 8.68 -0.05 11.41
C ILE A 315 7.82 -1.11 12.12
N LEU A 316 7.45 -0.87 13.38
CA LEU A 316 6.60 -1.77 14.16
C LEU A 316 5.23 -1.96 13.51
N SER A 317 4.57 -0.88 13.08
CA SER A 317 3.27 -0.95 12.38
C SER A 317 3.37 -1.76 11.08
N ILE A 318 4.39 -1.53 10.26
CA ILE A 318 4.61 -2.30 9.03
C ILE A 318 4.84 -3.79 9.35
N PHE A 319 5.60 -4.08 10.41
CA PHE A 319 5.88 -5.45 10.82
C PHE A 319 4.61 -6.18 11.28
N ILE A 320 3.79 -5.55 12.11
CA ILE A 320 2.51 -6.09 12.58
C ILE A 320 1.55 -6.34 11.41
N LEU A 321 1.44 -5.38 10.48
CA LEU A 321 0.60 -5.53 9.28
C LEU A 321 1.04 -6.73 8.42
N ARG A 322 2.35 -6.88 8.20
CA ARG A 322 2.92 -8.02 7.44
C ARG A 322 2.68 -9.35 8.16
N LEU A 323 2.82 -9.38 9.48
CA LEU A 323 2.52 -10.56 10.29
C LEU A 323 1.05 -10.94 10.18
N ASN A 324 0.14 -9.98 10.31
CA ASN A 324 -1.29 -10.24 10.22
C ASN A 324 -1.67 -10.78 8.84
N LYS A 325 -1.17 -10.15 7.77
CA LYS A 325 -1.39 -10.60 6.38
C LYS A 325 -0.91 -12.04 6.15
N PHE A 326 0.26 -12.39 6.69
CA PHE A 326 0.77 -13.75 6.62
C PHE A 326 -0.11 -14.73 7.41
N ASN A 327 -0.49 -14.37 8.63
CA ASN A 327 -1.32 -15.21 9.50
C ASN A 327 -2.72 -15.50 8.89
N ILE A 328 -3.38 -14.48 8.34
CA ILE A 328 -4.69 -14.65 7.68
C ILE A 328 -4.57 -15.59 6.48
N THR A 329 -3.50 -15.46 5.70
CA THR A 329 -3.32 -16.25 4.49
C THR A 329 -2.90 -17.69 4.82
N SER A 330 -2.16 -17.92 5.91
CA SER A 330 -1.82 -19.29 6.34
C SER A 330 -3.05 -20.09 6.80
N ILE A 331 -4.09 -19.44 7.32
CA ILE A 331 -5.35 -20.11 7.69
C ILE A 331 -6.04 -20.76 6.48
N ARG A 332 -5.76 -20.30 5.25
CA ARG A 332 -6.28 -20.94 4.03
C ARG A 332 -5.75 -22.37 3.81
N PHE A 333 -4.60 -22.72 4.40
CA PHE A 333 -4.16 -24.12 4.41
C PHE A 333 -4.96 -24.98 5.39
N GLU A 334 -5.49 -24.38 6.47
CA GLU A 334 -6.25 -25.07 7.51
C GLU A 334 -7.73 -25.25 7.15
N LYS A 335 -8.29 -24.36 6.32
CA LYS A 335 -9.67 -24.53 5.85
C LYS A 335 -9.76 -25.71 4.89
N GLU A 336 -10.58 -26.70 5.24
CA GLU A 336 -11.21 -27.57 4.26
C GLU A 336 -12.10 -26.69 3.38
N THR A 337 -11.80 -26.67 2.09
CA THR A 337 -12.60 -26.05 1.03
C THR A 337 -12.72 -27.09 -0.05
#